data_AF-A0A9D1MT88-F1
#
_entry.id   AF-A0A9D1MT88-F1
#
_cell.length_a   1.000
_cell.length_b   1.000
_cell.length_c   1.000
_cell.angle_alpha   90.00
_cell.angle_beta   90.00
_cell.angle_gamma   90.00
#
_symmetry.space_group_name_H-M   'P 1'
#
loop_
_entity.id
_entity.type
_entity.pdbx_description
1 polymer ?
#
loop_
_entity_poly.entity_id
_entity_poly.type
_entity_poly.pdbx_seq_one_letter_code
_entity_poly.pdbx_strand_id
1 'polypeptide(L)'
;MQLTKEIAEKKLSDMNMRDMPIMDYHPIPAMVAPDWFKKYKKLCHEFIISLTDSIEQLAFMNLSQDEFMALITGRKIPQNLSIRFRVPLIWGGKLEIDNMFMCWTFPNSQNLDRFIQDQNDANIVWLPNPATKIYVPGHNLSGGDGGNATEDRLSQMAAQIAASRGMEQ
;
A
#
# COMPACT_ATOMS: atom_id res chain seq x y z
N MET A 1 -9.07 -10.16 22.15
CA MET A 1 -10.34 -9.43 22.39
C MET A 1 -11.06 -9.31 21.06
N GLN A 2 -12.33 -9.71 20.97
CA GLN A 2 -13.08 -9.56 19.71
C GLN A 2 -13.47 -8.10 19.51
N LEU A 3 -12.99 -7.47 18.44
CA LEU A 3 -13.40 -6.12 18.08
C LEU A 3 -14.70 -6.17 17.28
N THR A 4 -15.61 -5.24 17.54
CA THR A 4 -16.69 -4.90 16.61
C THR A 4 -16.15 -3.99 15.51
N LYS A 5 -16.91 -3.84 14.41
CA LYS A 5 -16.53 -2.96 13.30
C LYS A 5 -16.32 -1.52 13.74
N GLU A 6 -17.22 -1.01 14.58
CA GLU A 6 -17.21 0.37 15.07
C GLU A 6 -15.97 0.65 15.93
N ILE A 7 -15.57 -0.32 16.76
CA ILE A 7 -14.36 -0.21 17.58
C ILE A 7 -13.11 -0.27 16.71
N ALA A 8 -13.10 -1.12 15.68
CA ALA A 8 -12.01 -1.22 14.73
C ALA A 8 -11.81 0.08 13.93
N GLU A 9 -12.90 0.63 13.37
CA GLU A 9 -12.89 1.92 12.67
C GLU A 9 -12.45 3.07 13.59
N LYS A 10 -12.93 3.08 14.84
CA LYS A 10 -12.50 4.06 15.84
C LYS A 10 -11.00 3.97 16.11
N LYS A 11 -10.47 2.77 16.34
CA LYS A 11 -9.02 2.55 16.55
C LYS A 11 -8.19 3.06 15.36
N LEU A 12 -8.62 2.79 14.13
CA LEU A 12 -7.94 3.31 12.93
C LEU A 12 -8.04 4.84 12.84
N SER A 13 -9.18 5.41 13.19
CA SER A 13 -9.34 6.87 13.29
C SER A 13 -8.39 7.48 14.32
N ASP A 14 -8.25 6.86 15.49
CA ASP A 14 -7.31 7.30 16.54
C ASP A 14 -5.83 7.21 16.08
N MET A 15 -5.55 6.36 15.09
CA MET A 15 -4.24 6.22 14.42
C MET A 15 -4.07 7.13 13.19
N ASN A 16 -4.97 8.09 12.97
CA ASN A 16 -5.01 8.96 11.78
C ASN A 16 -5.19 8.22 10.44
N MET A 17 -5.88 7.07 10.47
CA MET A 17 -6.17 6.23 9.30
C MET A 17 -7.68 6.03 9.12
N ARG A 18 -8.47 7.07 9.37
CA ARG A 18 -9.95 7.01 9.37
C ARG A 18 -10.54 6.56 8.03
N ASP A 19 -9.85 6.87 6.94
CA ASP A 19 -10.26 6.56 5.58
C ASP A 19 -9.76 5.20 5.07
N MET A 20 -9.00 4.46 5.88
CA MET A 20 -8.60 3.09 5.56
C MET A 20 -9.83 2.19 5.55
N PRO A 21 -10.20 1.61 4.38
CA PRO A 21 -11.28 0.64 4.35
C PRO A 21 -10.84 -0.63 5.07
N ILE A 22 -11.79 -1.26 5.76
CA ILE A 22 -11.56 -2.55 6.42
C ILE A 22 -12.52 -3.60 5.92
N MET A 23 -12.07 -4.85 5.97
CA MET A 23 -12.90 -6.04 5.76
C MET A 23 -12.88 -6.91 7.02
N ASP A 24 -13.99 -7.57 7.31
CA ASP A 24 -13.99 -8.69 8.24
C ASP A 24 -13.31 -9.88 7.59
N TYR A 25 -12.57 -10.63 8.40
CA TYR A 25 -11.86 -11.82 7.96
C TYR A 25 -11.85 -12.85 9.08
N HIS A 26 -12.04 -14.11 8.71
CA HIS A 26 -11.93 -15.24 9.61
C HIS A 26 -10.53 -15.84 9.47
N PRO A 27 -9.62 -15.67 10.43
CA PRO A 27 -8.26 -16.21 10.32
C PRO A 27 -8.28 -17.72 10.12
N ILE A 28 -7.59 -18.19 9.08
CA ILE A 28 -7.38 -19.61 8.84
C ILE A 28 -5.91 -19.91 9.15
N PRO A 29 -5.60 -20.68 10.21
CA PRO A 29 -4.22 -21.06 10.48
C PRO A 29 -3.61 -21.74 9.26
N ALA A 30 -2.56 -21.13 8.72
CA ALA A 30 -1.90 -21.61 7.52
C ALA A 30 -0.40 -21.81 7.75
N MET A 31 0.11 -22.93 7.24
CA MET A 31 1.53 -23.20 7.24
C MET A 31 2.21 -22.34 6.16
N VAL A 32 3.09 -21.44 6.59
CA VAL A 32 3.87 -20.63 5.65
C VAL A 32 5.00 -21.48 5.08
N ALA A 33 5.03 -21.63 3.75
CA ALA A 33 6.05 -22.41 3.07
C ALA A 33 7.46 -21.88 3.38
N PRO A 34 8.49 -22.74 3.58
CA PRO A 34 9.84 -22.28 3.93
C PRO A 34 10.47 -21.32 2.91
N ASP A 35 10.07 -21.42 1.64
CA ASP A 35 10.57 -20.58 0.54
C ASP A 35 9.77 -19.29 0.32
N TRP A 36 8.83 -18.97 1.22
CA TRP A 36 7.94 -17.81 1.11
C TRP A 36 8.71 -16.50 0.88
N PHE A 37 9.84 -16.30 1.55
CA PHE A 37 10.58 -15.05 1.48
C PHE A 37 11.23 -14.82 0.12
N LYS A 38 11.70 -15.88 -0.54
CA LYS A 38 12.25 -15.82 -1.90
C LYS A 38 11.14 -15.47 -2.90
N LYS A 39 9.97 -16.09 -2.75
CA LYS A 39 8.78 -15.80 -3.55
C LYS A 39 8.29 -14.36 -3.32
N TYR A 40 8.25 -13.91 -2.06
CA TYR A 40 7.88 -12.56 -1.67
C TYR A 40 8.78 -11.50 -2.32
N LYS A 41 10.11 -11.69 -2.31
CA LYS A 41 11.02 -10.75 -2.98
C LYS A 41 10.73 -10.60 -4.48
N LYS A 42 10.50 -11.72 -5.16
CA LYS A 42 10.13 -11.72 -6.58
C LYS A 42 8.79 -11.01 -6.79
N LEU A 43 7.81 -11.32 -5.93
CA LEU A 43 6.49 -10.75 -5.96
C LEU A 43 6.49 -9.24 -5.69
N CYS A 44 7.34 -8.73 -4.79
CA CYS A 44 7.51 -7.29 -4.60
C CYS A 44 8.00 -6.59 -5.87
N HIS A 45 8.93 -7.20 -6.60
CA HIS A 45 9.40 -6.65 -7.87
C HIS A 45 8.27 -6.64 -8.92
N GLU A 46 7.52 -7.74 -9.05
CA GLU A 46 6.35 -7.83 -9.92
C GLU A 46 5.25 -6.81 -9.53
N PHE A 47 5.02 -6.63 -8.23
CA PHE A 47 4.09 -5.64 -7.70
C PHE A 47 4.49 -4.23 -8.10
N ILE A 48 5.77 -3.85 -7.96
CA ILE A 48 6.28 -2.53 -8.34
C ILE A 48 6.10 -2.29 -9.85
N ILE A 49 6.44 -3.26 -10.68
CA ILE A 49 6.23 -3.17 -12.14
C ILE A 49 4.74 -2.95 -12.44
N SER A 50 3.85 -3.60 -11.69
CA SER A 50 2.41 -3.44 -11.86
C SER A 50 1.88 -2.05 -11.48
N LEU A 51 2.64 -1.20 -10.79
CA LEU A 51 2.20 0.12 -10.34
C LEU A 51 2.09 1.16 -11.47
N THR A 52 2.48 0.81 -12.70
CA THR A 52 2.31 1.68 -13.86
C THR A 52 0.85 2.04 -14.16
N ASP A 53 -0.10 1.25 -13.64
CA ASP A 53 -1.55 1.55 -13.72
C ASP A 53 -2.08 2.40 -12.55
N SER A 54 -1.21 2.74 -11.59
CA SER A 54 -1.56 3.46 -10.35
C SER A 54 -0.77 4.77 -10.19
N ILE A 55 -0.41 5.40 -11.32
CA ILE A 55 0.42 6.62 -11.36
C ILE A 55 -0.23 7.78 -10.62
N GLU A 56 -1.55 7.94 -10.74
CA GLU A 56 -2.28 9.00 -10.06
C GLU A 56 -2.10 8.91 -8.54
N GLN A 57 -2.24 7.71 -7.96
CA GLN A 57 -2.04 7.49 -6.53
C GLN A 57 -0.58 7.71 -6.12
N LEU A 58 0.39 7.34 -6.98
CA LEU A 58 1.81 7.63 -6.74
C LEU A 58 2.09 9.14 -6.68
N ALA A 59 1.42 9.95 -7.48
CA ALA A 59 1.60 11.40 -7.47
C ALA A 59 1.23 12.02 -6.10
N PHE A 60 0.20 11.48 -5.44
CA PHE A 60 -0.21 11.90 -4.09
C PHE A 60 0.72 11.41 -2.97
N MET A 61 1.65 10.49 -3.26
CA MET A 61 2.65 10.06 -2.28
C MET A 61 3.76 11.11 -2.05
N ASN A 62 3.75 12.21 -2.82
CA ASN A 62 4.70 13.33 -2.74
C ASN A 62 6.18 12.88 -2.78
N LEU A 63 6.47 11.88 -3.61
CA LEU A 63 7.83 11.39 -3.83
C LEU A 63 8.66 12.44 -4.57
N SER A 64 9.96 12.49 -4.27
CA SER A 64 10.89 13.21 -5.16
C SER A 64 10.91 12.57 -6.55
N GLN A 65 11.34 13.32 -7.55
CA GLN A 65 11.44 12.81 -8.92
C GLN A 65 12.32 11.55 -8.98
N ASP A 66 13.46 11.54 -8.28
CA ASP A 66 14.37 10.40 -8.24
C ASP A 66 13.74 9.17 -7.58
N GLU A 67 12.98 9.36 -6.50
CA GLU A 67 12.25 8.28 -5.82
C GLU A 67 11.13 7.71 -6.67
N PHE A 68 10.38 8.59 -7.35
CA PHE A 68 9.33 8.18 -8.28
C PHE A 68 9.93 7.38 -9.44
N MET A 69 10.96 7.90 -10.10
CA MET A 69 11.63 7.22 -11.22
C MET A 69 12.25 5.90 -10.79
N ALA A 70 12.92 5.85 -9.64
CA ALA A 70 13.48 4.61 -9.11
C ALA A 70 12.40 3.56 -8.79
N LEU A 71 11.22 4.01 -8.37
CA LEU A 71 10.07 3.14 -8.11
C LEU A 71 9.48 2.61 -9.41
N ILE A 72 9.07 3.47 -10.35
CA ILE A 72 8.39 3.00 -11.58
C ILE A 72 9.29 2.18 -12.50
N THR A 73 10.61 2.36 -12.41
CA THR A 73 11.60 1.54 -13.16
C THR A 73 11.95 0.23 -12.44
N GLY A 74 11.34 -0.07 -11.29
CA GLY A 74 11.60 -1.29 -10.53
C GLY A 74 12.97 -1.33 -9.83
N ARG A 75 13.73 -0.22 -9.85
CA ARG A 75 15.11 -0.17 -9.30
C ARG A 75 15.14 -0.19 -7.78
N LYS A 76 14.25 0.57 -7.13
CA LYS A 76 14.28 0.75 -5.67
C LYS A 76 12.93 1.19 -5.12
N ILE A 77 12.53 0.62 -3.98
CA ILE A 77 11.44 1.16 -3.16
C ILE A 77 12.00 2.32 -2.31
N PRO A 78 11.40 3.52 -2.36
CA PRO A 78 11.77 4.63 -1.48
C PRO A 78 11.71 4.24 0.01
N GLN A 79 12.59 4.81 0.84
CA GLN A 79 12.77 4.37 2.24
C GLN A 79 11.50 4.51 3.09
N ASN A 80 10.69 5.54 2.82
CA ASN A 80 9.46 5.77 3.55
C ASN A 80 8.23 5.09 2.92
N LEU A 81 8.42 4.11 2.03
CA LEU A 81 7.33 3.29 1.49
C LEU A 81 7.48 1.83 1.95
N SER A 82 6.34 1.21 2.20
CA SER A 82 6.25 -0.20 2.57
C SER A 82 5.20 -0.90 1.72
N ILE A 83 5.51 -2.13 1.33
CA ILE A 83 4.56 -3.06 0.71
C ILE A 83 4.03 -3.99 1.80
N ARG A 84 2.72 -4.18 1.83
CA ARG A 84 1.99 -4.86 2.90
C ARG A 84 1.02 -5.87 2.31
N PHE A 85 0.75 -6.93 3.06
CA PHE A 85 -0.34 -7.84 2.73
C PHE A 85 -1.66 -7.34 3.33
N ARG A 86 -2.76 -7.52 2.60
CA ARG A 86 -4.12 -7.33 3.12
C ARG A 86 -4.43 -8.41 4.14
N VAL A 87 -4.16 -9.66 3.78
CA VAL A 87 -4.27 -10.84 4.64
C VAL A 87 -2.88 -11.40 4.95
N PRO A 88 -2.48 -11.48 6.23
CA PRO A 88 -1.24 -12.13 6.63
C PRO A 88 -1.15 -13.59 6.17
N LEU A 89 0.03 -14.04 5.78
CA LEU A 89 0.25 -15.41 5.31
C LEU A 89 -0.12 -16.47 6.37
N ILE A 90 0.18 -16.17 7.64
CA ILE A 90 -0.15 -17.04 8.78
C ILE A 90 -1.66 -17.22 9.01
N TRP A 91 -2.47 -16.31 8.44
CA TRP A 91 -3.93 -16.32 8.54
C TRP A 91 -4.59 -16.81 7.24
N GLY A 92 -3.83 -17.39 6.30
CA GLY A 92 -4.37 -17.91 5.05
C GLY A 92 -4.23 -16.95 3.86
N GLY A 93 -3.52 -15.84 4.04
CA GLY A 93 -3.17 -14.93 2.95
C GLY A 93 -2.29 -15.59 1.90
N LYS A 94 -2.50 -15.24 0.64
CA LYS A 94 -1.75 -15.77 -0.51
C LYS A 94 -0.60 -14.86 -0.90
N LEU A 95 0.44 -15.45 -1.48
CA LEU A 95 1.54 -14.74 -2.13
C LEU A 95 1.14 -14.34 -3.55
N GLU A 96 0.29 -13.32 -3.66
CA GLU A 96 -0.20 -12.78 -4.93
C GLU A 96 -0.34 -11.26 -4.87
N ILE A 97 -0.31 -10.60 -6.03
CA ILE A 97 -0.36 -9.13 -6.15
C ILE A 97 -1.65 -8.57 -5.56
N ASP A 98 -2.78 -9.25 -5.74
CA ASP A 98 -4.09 -8.79 -5.25
C ASP A 98 -4.16 -8.75 -3.72
N ASN A 99 -3.38 -9.59 -3.04
CA ASN A 99 -3.24 -9.57 -1.59
C ASN A 99 -2.25 -8.48 -1.11
N MET A 100 -1.74 -7.62 -1.99
CA MET A 100 -0.73 -6.63 -1.64
C MET A 100 -1.22 -5.19 -1.86
N PHE A 101 -0.65 -4.28 -1.08
CA PHE A 101 -0.79 -2.84 -1.28
C PHE A 101 0.45 -2.11 -0.76
N MET A 102 0.63 -0.88 -1.21
CA MET A 102 1.70 0.02 -0.79
C MET A 102 1.14 1.17 0.03
N CYS A 103 1.87 1.58 1.07
CA CYS A 103 1.56 2.74 1.88
C CYS A 103 2.85 3.37 2.44
N TRP A 104 2.75 4.51 3.11
CA TRP A 104 3.89 5.04 3.86
C TRP A 104 4.32 4.11 5.00
N THR A 105 5.63 3.99 5.20
CA THR A 105 6.21 3.25 6.32
C THR A 105 5.81 3.91 7.64
N PHE A 106 6.10 5.21 7.79
CA PHE A 106 5.69 6.00 8.95
C PHE A 106 4.59 7.01 8.58
N PRO A 107 3.48 7.07 9.34
CA PRO A 107 3.11 6.21 10.47
C PRO A 107 2.33 4.94 10.04
N ASN A 108 1.90 4.84 8.79
CA ASN A 108 0.82 3.92 8.39
C ASN A 108 1.15 2.44 8.54
N SER A 109 2.28 1.97 7.98
CA SER A 109 2.64 0.55 8.09
C SER A 109 2.77 0.12 9.55
N GLN A 110 3.40 0.94 10.39
CA GLN A 110 3.58 0.64 11.82
C GLN A 110 2.27 0.60 12.59
N ASN A 111 1.36 1.54 12.29
CA ASN A 111 0.02 1.54 12.88
C ASN A 111 -0.78 0.30 12.48
N LEU A 112 -0.68 -0.12 11.21
CA LEU A 112 -1.31 -1.34 10.72
C LEU A 112 -0.75 -2.60 11.37
N ASP A 113 0.57 -2.70 11.55
CA ASP A 113 1.19 -3.80 12.29
C ASP A 113 0.59 -3.92 13.69
N ARG A 114 0.52 -2.80 14.42
CA ARG A 114 -0.06 -2.76 15.77
C ARG A 114 -1.55 -3.13 15.78
N PHE A 115 -2.32 -2.56 14.84
CA PHE A 115 -3.74 -2.82 14.71
C PHE A 115 -4.06 -4.30 14.43
N ILE A 116 -3.25 -4.95 13.59
CA ILE A 116 -3.39 -6.38 13.27
C ILE A 116 -2.98 -7.24 14.49
N GLN A 117 -1.86 -6.92 15.15
CA GLN A 117 -1.37 -7.65 16.32
C GLN A 117 -2.34 -7.60 17.51
N ASP A 118 -3.00 -6.46 17.74
CA ASP A 118 -4.01 -6.27 18.80
C ASP A 118 -5.21 -7.24 18.71
N GLN A 119 -5.42 -7.83 17.53
CA GLN A 119 -6.54 -8.72 17.22
C GLN A 119 -6.11 -10.19 17.17
N ASN A 120 -4.88 -10.51 17.58
CA ASN A 120 -4.42 -11.89 17.64
C ASN A 120 -5.37 -12.74 18.49
N ASP A 121 -5.56 -13.99 18.08
CA ASP A 121 -6.45 -14.97 18.72
C ASP A 121 -7.96 -14.63 18.67
N ALA A 122 -8.38 -13.62 17.91
CA ALA A 122 -9.80 -13.37 17.63
C ALA A 122 -10.32 -14.31 16.52
N ASN A 123 -11.59 -14.71 16.62
CA ASN A 123 -12.25 -15.55 15.62
C ASN A 123 -12.58 -14.76 14.34
N ILE A 124 -12.81 -13.46 14.49
CA ILE A 124 -13.02 -12.51 13.40
C ILE A 124 -12.06 -11.35 13.63
N VAL A 125 -11.31 -10.98 12.60
CA VAL A 125 -10.38 -9.84 12.62
C VAL A 125 -10.80 -8.83 11.57
N TRP A 126 -10.42 -7.57 11.80
CA TRP A 126 -10.58 -6.49 10.84
C TRP A 126 -9.24 -6.22 10.18
N LEU A 127 -9.21 -6.32 8.85
CA LEU A 127 -8.00 -6.19 8.04
C LEU A 127 -8.09 -4.99 7.09
N PRO A 128 -6.98 -4.31 6.78
CA PRO A 128 -6.96 -3.24 5.80
C PRO A 128 -7.31 -3.78 4.42
N ASN A 129 -8.21 -3.09 3.72
CA ASN A 129 -8.65 -3.44 2.38
C ASN A 129 -8.78 -2.22 1.46
N PRO A 130 -7.68 -1.48 1.19
CA PRO A 130 -7.71 -0.35 0.26
C PRO A 130 -8.17 -0.77 -1.14
N ALA A 131 -9.08 -0.03 -1.78
CA ALA A 131 -9.58 -0.41 -3.11
C ALA A 131 -8.48 -0.43 -4.20
N THR A 132 -7.41 0.32 -3.99
CA THR A 132 -6.28 0.51 -4.90
C THR A 132 -5.04 -0.24 -4.42
N LYS A 133 -4.04 -0.40 -5.31
CA LYS A 133 -2.71 -0.93 -4.96
C LYS A 133 -1.92 0.01 -4.06
N ILE A 134 -2.23 1.30 -4.04
CA ILE A 134 -1.57 2.30 -3.21
C ILE A 134 -2.60 2.95 -2.31
N TYR A 135 -2.40 2.85 -1.01
CA TYR A 135 -3.18 3.57 -0.01
C TYR A 135 -2.55 4.93 0.26
N VAL A 136 -3.33 5.97 -0.04
CA VAL A 136 -3.02 7.36 0.28
C VAL A 136 -4.09 7.87 1.26
N PRO A 137 -3.72 8.20 2.51
CA PRO A 137 -4.60 8.86 3.46
C PRO A 137 -5.32 10.08 2.88
N GLY A 138 -6.62 10.20 3.15
CA GLY A 138 -7.50 11.21 2.57
C GLY A 138 -7.10 12.65 2.86
N HIS A 139 -6.43 12.90 3.99
CA HIS A 139 -5.87 14.23 4.30
C HIS A 139 -4.73 14.65 3.35
N ASN A 140 -4.11 13.69 2.64
CA ASN A 140 -3.11 13.95 1.61
C ASN A 140 -3.68 13.90 0.18
N LEU A 141 -4.92 13.43 0.01
CA LEU A 141 -5.68 13.56 -1.23
C LEU A 141 -6.25 14.97 -1.39
N SER A 142 -6.63 15.61 -0.28
CA SER A 142 -6.98 17.03 -0.25
C SER A 142 -5.72 17.89 -0.25
N GLY A 143 -5.14 18.08 -1.43
CA GLY A 143 -4.10 19.10 -1.62
C GLY A 143 -4.61 20.44 -1.08
N GLY A 144 -3.90 21.01 -0.10
CA GLY A 144 -4.17 22.37 0.34
C GLY A 144 -4.03 23.32 -0.84
N ASP A 145 -5.12 24.01 -1.19
CA ASP A 145 -5.24 25.24 -2.00
C ASP A 145 -4.26 25.48 -3.18
N GLY A 146 -3.73 24.42 -3.77
CA GLY A 146 -2.70 24.47 -4.81
C GLY A 146 -3.10 23.70 -6.06
N GLY A 147 -4.31 23.95 -6.57
CA GLY A 147 -4.96 23.21 -7.67
C GLY A 147 -4.11 23.01 -8.95
N ASN A 148 -3.04 23.78 -9.15
CA ASN A 148 -2.15 23.64 -10.31
C ASN A 148 -0.98 22.66 -10.08
N ALA A 149 -0.56 22.40 -8.83
CA ALA A 149 0.65 21.64 -8.57
C ALA A 149 0.51 20.14 -8.89
N THR A 150 -0.70 19.58 -8.71
CA THR A 150 -0.96 18.15 -8.98
C THR A 150 -1.10 17.90 -10.48
N GLU A 151 -1.80 18.77 -11.20
CA GLU A 151 -1.98 18.65 -12.66
C GLU A 151 -0.66 18.92 -13.41
N ASP A 152 0.14 19.88 -12.95
CA ASP A 152 1.49 20.13 -13.46
C ASP A 152 2.42 18.93 -13.22
N ARG A 153 2.36 18.32 -12.03
CA ARG A 153 3.13 17.10 -11.72
C ARG A 153 2.71 15.91 -12.57
N LEU A 154 1.41 15.67 -12.71
CA LEU A 154 0.89 14.59 -13.56
C LEU A 154 1.29 14.80 -15.02
N SER A 155 1.24 16.04 -15.52
CA SER A 155 1.67 16.40 -16.87
C SER A 155 3.19 16.21 -17.07
N GLN A 156 4.01 16.61 -16.10
CA GLN A 156 5.46 16.35 -16.11
C GLN A 156 5.77 14.84 -16.08
N MET A 157 5.02 14.07 -15.27
CA MET A 157 5.15 12.62 -15.19
C MET A 157 4.76 11.92 -16.50
N ALA A 158 3.64 12.32 -17.10
CA ALA A 158 3.16 11.77 -18.38
C ALA A 158 4.17 12.02 -19.51
N ALA A 159 4.73 13.25 -19.59
CA ALA A 159 5.75 13.59 -20.57
C ALA A 159 7.03 12.74 -20.43
N GLN A 160 7.44 12.40 -19.21
CA GLN A 160 8.64 11.59 -18.95
C GLN A 160 8.43 10.09 -19.18
N ILE A 161 7.24 9.57 -18.88
CA ILE A 161 6.89 8.18 -19.24
C ILE A 161 6.87 8.02 -20.76
N ALA A 162 6.34 9.01 -21.49
CA ALA A 162 6.40 9.02 -22.94
C ALA A 162 7.84 9.12 -23.47
N ALA A 163 8.68 9.98 -22.88
CA ALA A 163 10.08 10.13 -23.27
C ALA A 163 10.93 8.87 -22.98
N SER A 164 10.71 8.19 -21.85
CA SER A 164 11.44 6.96 -21.50
C SER A 164 11.06 5.78 -22.39
N ARG A 165 9.79 5.69 -22.84
CA ARG A 165 9.34 4.70 -23.84
C ARG A 165 9.79 5.02 -25.27
N GLY A 166 10.07 6.29 -25.59
CA GLY A 166 10.58 6.71 -26.89
C GLY A 166 12.07 6.43 -27.13
N MET A 167 12.83 6.07 -26.09
CA MET A 167 14.26 5.76 -26.18
C MET A 167 14.57 4.25 -26.25
N GLU A 168 13.54 3.39 -26.32
CA GLU A 168 13.67 1.93 -26.52
C GLU A 168 13.51 1.50 -28.00
N GLN A 169 13.76 2.38 -28.97
CA GLN A 169 13.85 2.04 -30.41
C GLN A 169 15.29 2.13 -30.93
#